data_AF-A0A0Q8R1Q4-F1
#
_entry.id   AF-A0A0Q8R1Q4-F1
#
_cell.length_a   1.000
_cell.length_b   1.000
_cell.length_c   1.000
_cell.angle_alpha   90.00
_cell.angle_beta   90.00
_cell.angle_gamma   90.00
#
_symmetry.space_group_name_H-M   'P 1'
#
loop_
_entity.id
_entity.type
_entity.pdbx_description
1 polymer ?
#
loop_
_entity_poly.entity_id
_entity_poly.type
_entity_poly.pdbx_seq_one_letter_code
_entity_poly.pdbx_strand_id
1 'polypeptide(L)'
;MFNAKIVPIDNGPADMMANVAALRFMTEALGDLAGSVTKDCSPQPAAEAGSAPSLATGYASACPVARRRFEAILREAETIGTTGLKLMAARGGRTDAGTIAAARFLGSSLDASIRRLEALVLRRTA
;
A
#
# COMPACT_ATOMS: atom_id res chain seq x y z
N MET A 1 3.19 29.50 26.56
CA MET A 1 2.39 29.37 25.33
C MET A 1 3.24 28.69 24.27
N PHE A 2 3.08 27.38 24.05
CA PHE A 2 3.81 26.66 23.01
C PHE A 2 3.02 26.72 21.71
N ASN A 3 3.37 27.66 20.83
CA ASN A 3 2.79 27.77 19.50
C ASN A 3 3.58 26.84 18.56
N ALA A 4 3.36 25.52 18.69
CA ALA A 4 3.89 24.55 17.75
C ALA A 4 3.11 24.70 16.44
N LYS A 5 3.67 25.50 15.53
CA LYS A 5 3.19 25.63 14.16
C LYS A 5 3.36 24.27 13.49
N ILE A 6 2.31 23.45 13.53
CA ILE A 6 2.26 22.19 12.79
C ILE A 6 2.33 22.58 11.33
N VAL A 7 3.52 22.48 10.73
CA VAL A 7 3.69 22.55 9.29
C VAL A 7 2.88 21.39 8.74
N PRO A 8 1.81 21.63 7.96
CA PRO A 8 1.17 20.53 7.25
C PRO A 8 2.25 19.98 6.33
N ILE A 9 2.60 18.71 6.53
CA ILE A 9 3.34 17.95 5.53
C ILE A 9 2.35 17.82 4.38
N ASP A 10 2.33 18.83 3.51
CA ASP A 10 1.47 18.88 2.34
C ASP A 10 2.10 17.99 1.28
N ASN A 11 2.05 16.68 1.53
CA ASN A 11 2.30 15.69 0.51
C ASN A 11 1.15 15.84 -0.48
N GLY A 12 1.42 16.59 -1.55
CA GLY A 12 0.44 16.83 -2.59
C GLY A 12 -0.13 15.51 -3.12
N PRO A 13 -1.34 15.52 -3.69
CA PRO A 13 -2.00 14.30 -4.18
C PRO A 13 -1.12 13.49 -5.15
N ALA A 14 -0.22 14.14 -5.89
CA ALA A 14 0.75 13.46 -6.77
C ALA A 14 1.77 12.60 -6.00
N ASP A 15 2.32 13.11 -4.90
CA ASP A 15 3.30 12.39 -4.05
C ASP A 15 2.63 11.19 -3.35
N MET A 16 1.40 11.38 -2.89
CA MET A 16 0.59 10.27 -2.37
C MET A 16 0.35 9.16 -3.39
N MET A 17 0.01 9.51 -4.63
CA MET A 17 -0.23 8.51 -5.66
C MET A 17 1.04 7.78 -6.06
N ALA A 18 2.20 8.45 -6.02
CA ALA A 18 3.49 7.80 -6.18
C ALA A 18 3.73 6.74 -5.08
N ASN A 19 3.40 7.06 -3.83
CA ASN A 19 3.52 6.13 -2.72
C ASN A 19 2.55 4.93 -2.83
N VAL A 20 1.30 5.16 -3.27
CA VAL A 20 0.35 4.06 -3.53
C VAL A 20 0.83 3.18 -4.69
N ALA A 21 1.36 3.79 -5.76
CA ALA A 21 1.94 3.05 -6.88
C ALA A 21 3.15 2.21 -6.45
N ALA A 22 4.02 2.76 -5.60
CA ALA A 22 5.15 2.04 -5.02
C ALA A 22 4.69 0.85 -4.17
N LEU A 23 3.63 1.00 -3.36
CA LEU A 23 3.04 -0.10 -2.59
C LEU A 23 2.53 -1.21 -3.50
N ARG A 24 1.81 -0.88 -4.57
CA ARG A 24 1.32 -1.86 -5.55
C ARG A 24 2.45 -2.60 -6.23
N PHE A 25 3.48 -1.88 -6.66
CA PHE A 25 4.68 -2.47 -7.27
C PHE A 25 5.41 -3.41 -6.31
N MET A 26 5.53 -3.03 -5.03
CA MET A 26 6.10 -3.90 -3.99
C MET A 26 5.27 -5.18 -3.80
N THR A 27 3.94 -5.08 -3.75
CA THR A 27 3.06 -6.25 -3.64
C THR A 27 3.22 -7.20 -4.83
N GLU A 28 3.31 -6.67 -6.05
CA GLU A 28 3.54 -7.44 -7.28
C GLU A 28 4.89 -8.16 -7.24
N ALA A 29 5.97 -7.45 -6.92
CA ALA A 29 7.31 -8.02 -6.80
C ALA A 29 7.39 -9.11 -5.71
N LEU A 30 6.65 -8.95 -4.60
CA LEU A 30 6.55 -9.98 -3.55
C LEU A 30 5.74 -11.20 -4.01
N GLY A 31 4.73 -11.00 -4.86
CA GLY A 31 3.98 -12.07 -5.52
C GLY A 31 4.87 -12.91 -6.44
N ASP A 32 5.68 -12.26 -7.28
CA ASP A 32 6.64 -12.91 -8.17
C ASP A 32 7.69 -13.71 -7.40
N LEU A 33 8.21 -13.13 -6.30
CA LEU A 33 9.19 -13.77 -5.43
C LEU A 33 8.61 -14.99 -4.69
N ALA A 34 7.33 -14.93 -4.30
CA ALA A 34 6.66 -16.01 -3.57
C ALA A 34 6.36 -17.26 -4.44
N GLY A 35 6.70 -17.21 -5.73
CA GLY A 35 6.42 -18.23 -6.71
C GLY A 35 4.96 -18.18 -7.14
N SER A 36 4.77 -18.04 -8.44
CA SER A 36 3.52 -18.31 -9.17
C SER A 36 2.98 -19.71 -8.81
N VAL A 37 2.23 -19.80 -7.71
CA VAL A 37 1.34 -20.91 -7.38
C VAL A 37 -0.06 -20.33 -7.16
N THR A 38 -0.50 -19.60 -8.17
CA THR A 38 -1.91 -19.47 -8.54
C THR A 38 -1.97 -19.46 -10.05
N LYS A 39 -1.61 -20.58 -10.69
CA LYS A 39 -1.91 -20.79 -12.11
C LYS A 39 -3.42 -21.03 -12.35
N ASP A 40 -4.24 -21.11 -11.29
CA ASP A 40 -5.69 -21.35 -11.38
C ASP A 40 -6.56 -20.36 -10.59
N CYS A 41 -6.01 -19.27 -10.08
CA CYS A 41 -6.83 -18.07 -9.92
C CYS A 41 -6.61 -17.29 -11.20
N SER A 42 -7.57 -17.37 -12.13
CA SER A 42 -7.73 -16.39 -13.19
C SER A 42 -7.32 -15.01 -12.65
N PRO A 43 -6.63 -14.16 -13.42
CA PRO A 43 -6.63 -12.75 -13.10
C PRO A 43 -8.11 -12.37 -13.11
N GLN A 44 -8.76 -12.38 -11.94
CA GLN A 44 -9.93 -11.58 -11.74
C GLN A 44 -9.46 -10.25 -12.30
N PRO A 45 -10.08 -9.71 -13.35
CA PRO A 45 -9.73 -8.37 -13.72
C PRO A 45 -9.94 -7.62 -12.41
N ALA A 46 -8.88 -7.03 -11.88
CA ALA A 46 -9.00 -5.86 -11.03
C ALA A 46 -9.60 -4.76 -11.92
N ALA A 47 -10.79 -5.05 -12.46
CA ALA A 47 -11.67 -4.13 -13.09
C ALA A 47 -12.02 -3.19 -11.95
N GLU A 48 -11.38 -2.04 -11.98
CA GLU A 48 -11.94 -0.81 -11.42
C GLU A 48 -12.01 -0.73 -9.89
N ALA A 49 -11.40 -1.66 -9.13
CA ALA A 49 -11.15 -1.44 -7.71
C ALA A 49 -9.98 -0.45 -7.56
N GLY A 50 -10.32 0.84 -7.51
CA GLY A 50 -9.43 1.93 -7.13
C GLY A 50 -8.27 2.19 -8.09
N SER A 51 -8.52 2.55 -9.34
CA SER A 51 -7.45 3.09 -10.20
C SER A 51 -6.75 4.27 -9.50
N ALA A 52 -5.44 4.46 -9.72
CA ALA A 52 -4.71 5.62 -9.18
C ALA A 52 -5.45 6.97 -9.37
N PRO A 53 -6.08 7.26 -10.52
CA PRO A 53 -6.89 8.48 -10.67
C PRO A 53 -8.16 8.49 -9.79
N SER A 54 -8.82 7.35 -9.57
CA SER A 54 -9.98 7.27 -8.65
C SER A 54 -9.59 7.47 -7.19
N LEU A 55 -8.44 6.95 -6.76
CA LEU A 55 -7.89 7.16 -5.43
C LEU A 55 -7.48 8.62 -5.21
N ALA A 56 -6.84 9.25 -6.21
CA ALA A 56 -6.48 10.66 -6.17
C ALA A 56 -7.72 11.56 -6.04
N THR A 57 -8.76 11.26 -6.83
CA THR A 57 -10.03 12.00 -6.81
C THR A 57 -10.77 11.80 -5.48
N GLY A 58 -10.80 10.56 -4.97
CA GLY A 58 -11.37 10.25 -3.66
C GLY A 58 -10.62 10.94 -2.51
N TYR A 59 -9.29 10.99 -2.56
CA TYR A 59 -8.47 11.69 -1.58
C TYR A 59 -8.67 13.21 -1.64
N ALA A 60 -8.71 13.79 -2.84
CA ALA A 60 -8.95 15.21 -3.06
C ALA A 60 -10.35 15.64 -2.57
N SER A 61 -11.35 14.76 -2.66
CA SER A 61 -12.70 15.02 -2.15
C SER A 61 -12.92 14.59 -0.69
N ALA A 62 -11.96 13.90 -0.07
CA ALA A 62 -12.07 13.41 1.30
C ALA A 62 -12.06 14.54 2.33
N CYS A 63 -12.81 14.35 3.42
CA CYS A 63 -12.77 15.26 4.56
C CYS A 63 -11.41 15.17 5.29
N PRO A 64 -11.01 16.19 6.07
CA PRO A 64 -9.69 16.22 6.72
C PRO A 64 -9.40 15.00 7.62
N VAL A 65 -10.42 14.44 8.26
CA VAL A 65 -10.28 13.23 9.10
C VAL A 65 -9.96 12.00 8.25
N ALA A 66 -10.64 11.84 7.11
CA ALA A 66 -10.38 10.75 6.18
C ALA A 66 -8.99 10.86 5.53
N ARG A 67 -8.55 12.08 5.18
CA ARG A 67 -7.19 12.32 4.67
C ARG A 67 -6.12 11.95 5.69
N ARG A 68 -6.25 12.37 6.96
CA ARG A 68 -5.32 11.98 8.03
C ARG A 68 -5.25 10.45 8.24
N ARG A 69 -6.39 9.77 8.16
CA ARG A 69 -6.44 8.29 8.24
C ARG A 69 -5.76 7.64 7.04
N PHE A 70 -5.97 8.20 5.85
CA PHE A 70 -5.29 7.76 4.62
C PHE A 70 -3.77 7.91 4.74
N GLU A 71 -3.29 9.08 5.17
CA GLU A 71 -1.86 9.34 5.43
C GLU A 71 -1.27 8.37 6.46
N ALA A 72 -1.99 8.11 7.56
CA ALA A 72 -1.53 7.20 8.60
C ALA A 72 -1.36 5.77 8.08
N ILE A 73 -2.33 5.27 7.32
CA ILE A 73 -2.26 3.93 6.72
C ILE A 73 -1.15 3.86 5.68
N LEU A 74 -0.93 4.94 4.92
CA LEU A 74 0.14 5.00 3.93
C LEU A 74 1.52 4.90 4.60
N ARG A 75 1.76 5.66 5.68
CA ARG A 75 3.01 5.61 6.46
C ARG A 75 3.21 4.25 7.13
N GLU A 76 2.14 3.65 7.64
CA GLU A 76 2.18 2.31 8.21
C GLU A 76 2.60 1.28 7.16
N ALA A 77 1.97 1.32 5.98
CA ALA A 77 2.29 0.41 4.88
C ALA A 77 3.73 0.58 4.37
N GLU A 78 4.22 1.82 4.27
CA GLU A 78 5.62 2.11 3.93
C GLU A 78 6.59 1.55 4.99
N THR A 79 6.27 1.74 6.27
CA THR A 79 7.08 1.20 7.38
C THR A 79 7.13 -0.32 7.36
N ILE A 80 5.98 -0.97 7.16
CA ILE A 80 5.88 -2.43 7.05
C ILE A 80 6.66 -2.93 5.83
N GLY A 81 6.46 -2.32 4.66
CA GLY A 81 7.14 -2.68 3.42
C GLY A 81 8.66 -2.58 3.54
N THR A 82 9.15 -1.42 3.96
CA THR A 82 10.60 -1.17 4.11
C THR A 82 11.25 -2.06 5.16
N THR A 83 10.60 -2.26 6.31
CA THR A 83 11.12 -3.12 7.38
C THR A 83 11.10 -4.59 6.96
N GLY A 84 10.00 -5.06 6.37
CA GLY A 84 9.86 -6.42 5.88
C GLY A 84 10.89 -6.75 4.80
N LEU A 85 11.09 -5.85 3.83
CA LEU A 85 12.12 -6.01 2.80
C LEU A 85 13.54 -6.04 3.37
N LYS A 86 13.86 -5.17 4.34
CA LYS A 86 15.18 -5.19 5.02
C LYS A 86 15.43 -6.51 5.75
N LEU A 87 14.43 -7.03 6.45
CA LEU A 87 14.52 -8.32 7.14
C LEU A 87 14.71 -9.49 6.16
N MET A 88 14.02 -9.46 5.02
CA MET A 88 14.18 -10.45 3.95
C MET A 88 15.56 -10.35 3.29
N ALA A 89 16.06 -9.14 3.03
CA ALA A 89 17.40 -8.93 2.49
C ALA A 89 18.49 -9.44 3.45
N ALA A 90 18.32 -9.26 4.76
CA ALA A 90 19.25 -9.74 5.78
C ALA A 90 19.29 -11.28 5.89
N ARG A 91 18.23 -11.99 5.44
CA ARG A 91 18.18 -13.46 5.46
C ARG A 91 19.00 -14.15 4.37
N GLY A 92 19.47 -13.42 3.36
CA GLY A 92 20.46 -13.92 2.38
C GLY A 92 19.96 -14.99 1.39
N GLY A 93 18.82 -15.66 1.64
CA GLY A 93 18.27 -16.70 0.77
C GLY A 93 17.00 -16.26 0.04
N ARG A 94 17.10 -15.78 -1.21
CA ARG A 94 15.91 -15.42 -2.02
C ARG A 94 14.96 -16.60 -2.28
N THR A 95 15.44 -17.83 -2.12
CA THR A 95 14.71 -19.07 -2.43
C THR A 95 14.43 -19.93 -1.21
N ASP A 96 14.79 -19.49 0.00
CA ASP A 96 14.50 -20.26 1.21
C ASP A 96 13.00 -20.17 1.56
N ALA A 97 12.45 -21.29 2.08
CA ALA A 97 11.02 -21.38 2.39
C ALA A 97 10.55 -20.32 3.41
N GLY A 98 11.45 -19.88 4.31
CA GLY A 98 11.17 -18.82 5.27
C GLY A 98 11.08 -17.43 4.63
N THR A 99 11.94 -17.14 3.66
CA THR A 99 11.90 -15.90 2.86
C THR A 99 10.69 -15.88 1.94
N ILE A 100 10.30 -17.01 1.36
CA ILE A 100 9.05 -17.14 0.58
C ILE A 100 7.82 -16.91 1.47
N ALA A 101 7.77 -17.50 2.67
CA ALA A 101 6.66 -17.29 3.60
C ALA A 101 6.59 -15.82 4.08
N ALA A 102 7.74 -15.20 4.35
CA ALA A 102 7.83 -13.79 4.69
C ALA A 102 7.36 -12.88 3.53
N ALA A 103 7.74 -13.21 2.29
CA ALA A 103 7.29 -12.49 1.10
C ALA A 103 5.77 -12.52 0.97
N ARG A 104 5.15 -13.70 1.16
CA ARG A 104 3.68 -13.88 1.11
C ARG A 104 2.98 -13.06 2.19
N PHE A 105 3.44 -13.19 3.44
CA PHE A 105 2.87 -12.44 4.55
C PHE A 105 2.95 -10.93 4.31
N LEU A 106 4.11 -10.45 3.84
CA LEU A 106 4.31 -9.03 3.53
C LEU A 106 3.38 -8.57 2.40
N GLY A 107 3.28 -9.34 1.30
CA GLY A 107 2.37 -9.05 0.20
C GLY A 107 0.90 -8.97 0.65
N SER A 108 0.44 -9.91 1.49
CA SER A 108 -0.92 -9.87 2.04
C SER A 108 -1.16 -8.66 2.95
N SER A 109 -0.17 -8.26 3.74
CA SER A 109 -0.26 -7.06 4.59
C SER A 109 -0.34 -5.77 3.78
N LEU A 110 0.41 -5.68 2.69
CA LEU A 110 0.38 -4.52 1.78
C LEU A 110 -0.94 -4.48 0.99
N ASP A 111 -1.44 -5.61 0.49
CA ASP A 111 -2.75 -5.69 -0.18
C ASP A 111 -3.89 -5.27 0.75
N ALA A 112 -3.89 -5.75 1.99
CA ALA A 112 -4.86 -5.33 3.00
C ALA A 112 -4.81 -3.82 3.28
N SER A 113 -3.62 -3.23 3.25
CA SER A 113 -3.44 -1.77 3.41
C SER A 113 -4.01 -1.00 2.23
N ILE A 114 -3.75 -1.45 0.99
CA ILE A 114 -4.30 -0.86 -0.23
C ILE A 114 -5.84 -0.91 -0.21
N ARG A 115 -6.44 -2.04 0.16
CA ARG A 115 -7.91 -2.16 0.28
C ARG A 115 -8.49 -1.22 1.35
N ARG A 116 -7.78 -0.98 2.45
CA ARG A 116 -8.20 -0.02 3.49
C ARG A 116 -8.14 1.42 2.97
N LEU A 117 -7.11 1.76 2.18
CA LEU A 117 -7.01 3.07 1.53
C LEU A 117 -8.18 3.27 0.55
N GLU A 118 -8.44 2.29 -0.30
CA GLU A 118 -9.58 2.28 -1.24
C GLU A 118 -10.91 2.44 -0.50
N ALA A 119 -11.15 1.65 0.55
CA ALA A 119 -12.38 1.72 1.33
C ALA A 119 -12.58 3.08 2.02
N LEU A 120 -11.52 3.81 2.36
CA LEU A 120 -11.63 5.14 2.97
C LEU A 120 -12.06 6.23 1.98
N VAL A 121 -11.64 6.12 0.73
CA VAL A 121 -11.84 7.20 -0.27
C VAL A 121 -12.91 6.87 -1.31
N LEU A 122 -13.20 5.59 -1.55
CA LEU A 122 -14.22 5.15 -2.51
C LEU A 122 -15.57 4.84 -1.85
N ARG A 123 -15.66 4.64 -0.52
CA ARG A 123 -16.96 4.43 0.18
C ARG A 123 -17.94 5.61 0.08
N ARG A 124 -17.51 6.77 -0.42
CA ARG A 124 -18.34 7.98 -0.52
C ARG A 124 -18.85 8.26 -1.94
N THR A 125 -18.48 7.44 -2.93
CA THR A 125 -18.96 7.60 -4.31
C THR A 125 -20.13 6.69 -4.66
N ALA A 126 -20.71 5.99 -3.68
CA ALA A 126 -21.90 5.15 -3.83
C ALA A 126 -23.10 5.72 -3.06
#